data_AF-A0A8C5AU77-F1
#
_entry.id   AF-A0A8C5AU77-F1
#
_cell.length_a   1.000
_cell.length_b   1.000
_cell.length_c   1.000
_cell.angle_alpha   90.00
_cell.angle_beta   90.00
_cell.angle_gamma   90.00
#
_symmetry.space_group_name_H-M   'P 1'
#
loop_
_entity.id
_entity.type
_entity.pdbx_description
1 polymer ?
#
loop_
_entity_poly.entity_id
_entity_poly.type
_entity_poly.pdbx_seq_one_letter_code
_entity_poly.pdbx_strand_id
1 'polypeptide(L)'
;SRHRYLVMLFLTLHLGLPEVLGRTEDPHADVNVKKRPPHASEAKSGRCSYTFIVPQQKLKGALCVSTAQETNRSEAASLRVELARQLEHLETLRAQLEREGSQAMEVRALRTESNSLNTRITQLYAQLLHEVIDKKDQVLEQKRVESLLLNATTQALQVSSNFRELEKKYGALTSMITSQNQFIARLEKQCQFPFPVAASISLPSRTCLDPCLIPLEGKLAPISTAFQSTCFAFVNWNPQICGSWHSSIEVQPPFVFIPVGPWRDCQHAMDSGETISGIYLLRPQGANRLLQAWCDQTSAQGGWTVIQRRQDGSVNFFRTWEQYKQGFGNLDGEYWLGLEHLYWLTKQTHYKLRVALEDWQGRQVYAEYDSFYIEPESDWYRLRLGEYQGNAGDSLSWHNNKAFTTLDRDKDGFSGNCAHFQKGGWWYHMCAHSNLNGMWYRGGHYRSRYQDGVYWAEFHGGSYSLKRVAMMIKPAYVLNTFQ
;
A
#
# COMPACT_ATOMS: atom_id res chain seq x y z
N SER A 1 16.72 30.36 52.26
CA SER A 1 18.10 30.28 52.80
C SER A 1 18.46 28.82 52.98
N ARG A 2 19.69 28.39 52.63
CA ARG A 2 20.30 27.04 52.84
C ARG A 2 19.42 25.83 52.46
N HIS A 3 19.50 25.28 51.24
CA HIS A 3 20.51 24.28 50.82
C HIS A 3 20.74 23.13 51.83
N ARG A 4 20.46 21.90 51.38
CA ARG A 4 21.26 20.68 51.64
C ARG A 4 20.96 19.64 50.56
N TYR A 5 22.00 19.10 49.94
CA TYR A 5 21.94 17.95 49.03
C TYR A 5 21.88 16.65 49.83
N LEU A 6 21.35 15.58 49.23
CA LEU A 6 21.63 14.21 49.66
C LEU A 6 22.10 13.40 48.45
N VAL A 7 23.33 12.91 48.51
CA VAL A 7 23.90 11.95 47.55
C VAL A 7 23.82 10.57 48.18
N MET A 8 23.44 9.55 47.41
CA MET A 8 23.51 8.15 47.80
C MET A 8 24.38 7.38 46.82
N LEU A 9 25.28 6.55 47.35
CA LEU A 9 26.26 5.80 46.55
C LEU A 9 25.63 4.54 45.94
N PHE A 10 26.12 4.19 44.75
CA PHE A 10 26.05 2.81 44.26
C PHE A 10 27.05 1.94 45.01
N LEU A 11 26.68 0.69 45.29
CA LEU A 11 27.55 -0.31 45.90
C LEU A 11 27.60 -1.55 45.00
N THR A 12 28.70 -1.72 44.28
CA THR A 12 28.99 -2.91 43.48
C THR A 12 29.63 -3.99 44.34
N LEU A 13 29.22 -5.25 44.14
CA LEU A 13 29.83 -6.41 44.78
C LEU A 13 30.42 -7.36 43.72
N HIS A 14 31.67 -7.75 43.92
CA HIS A 14 32.41 -8.67 43.05
C HIS A 14 33.24 -9.61 43.93
N LEU A 15 32.81 -10.87 44.00
CA LEU A 15 33.49 -12.05 44.54
C LEU A 15 32.92 -13.25 43.76
N GLY A 16 33.66 -14.30 43.41
CA GLY A 16 35.10 -14.55 43.53
C GLY A 16 35.36 -16.02 43.14
N LEU A 17 36.37 -16.28 42.32
CA LEU A 17 36.74 -17.65 41.90
C LEU A 17 37.34 -18.47 43.05
N PRO A 18 37.32 -19.82 42.94
CA PRO A 18 38.60 -20.47 42.66
C PRO A 18 38.53 -21.58 41.59
N GLU A 19 39.66 -21.81 40.92
CA GLU A 19 39.93 -22.97 40.06
C GLU A 19 40.63 -24.10 40.85
N VAL A 20 40.47 -25.36 40.42
CA VAL A 20 41.42 -26.45 40.70
C VAL A 20 41.53 -27.36 39.45
N LEU A 21 42.73 -27.89 39.19
CA LEU A 21 43.10 -28.78 38.06
C LEU A 21 42.45 -30.18 38.20
N GLY A 22 42.36 -31.05 37.18
CA GLY A 22 42.77 -30.94 35.76
C GLY A 22 43.69 -32.10 35.31
N ARG A 23 43.16 -33.05 34.50
CA ARG A 23 43.79 -34.15 33.70
C ARG A 23 42.67 -35.14 33.29
N THR A 24 42.64 -35.94 32.21
CA THR A 24 43.17 -36.03 30.82
C THR A 24 42.77 -37.44 30.30
N GLU A 25 42.72 -37.65 28.98
CA GLU A 25 42.69 -38.95 28.24
C GLU A 25 41.35 -39.72 28.03
N ASP A 26 40.98 -39.83 26.74
CA ASP A 26 40.17 -40.87 26.06
C ASP A 26 41.09 -42.02 25.54
N PRO A 27 40.67 -43.08 24.80
CA PRO A 27 39.33 -43.54 24.37
C PRO A 27 39.03 -45.06 24.59
N HIS A 28 37.81 -45.52 24.23
CA HIS A 28 37.48 -46.71 23.37
C HIS A 28 36.30 -47.63 23.79
N ALA A 29 35.48 -47.92 22.76
CA ALA A 29 34.88 -49.22 22.37
C ALA A 29 33.64 -49.85 23.06
N ASP A 30 32.83 -50.45 22.19
CA ASP A 30 31.55 -51.17 22.38
C ASP A 30 31.48 -52.28 23.43
N VAL A 31 30.28 -52.45 24.03
CA VAL A 31 29.55 -53.75 24.03
C VAL A 31 28.04 -53.52 23.80
N ASN A 32 27.40 -54.40 23.03
CA ASN A 32 26.01 -54.30 22.56
C ASN A 32 25.14 -55.43 23.15
N VAL A 33 24.03 -55.11 23.84
CA VAL A 33 23.04 -56.09 24.31
C VAL A 33 21.60 -55.64 24.02
N LYS A 34 20.84 -56.51 23.33
CA LYS A 34 19.45 -56.27 22.89
C LYS A 34 18.42 -56.69 23.94
N LYS A 35 17.29 -55.97 24.01
CA LYS A 35 15.95 -56.56 24.24
C LYS A 35 14.86 -55.67 23.61
N ARG A 36 13.72 -56.29 23.23
CA ARG A 36 12.62 -55.65 22.47
C ARG A 36 11.47 -55.20 23.39
N PRO A 37 10.57 -54.31 22.92
CA PRO A 37 9.62 -53.56 23.76
C PRO A 37 8.27 -54.28 23.94
N PRO A 38 7.36 -53.66 24.72
CA PRO A 38 5.95 -53.61 24.33
C PRO A 38 5.31 -52.20 24.42
N HIS A 39 4.54 -51.88 23.37
CA HIS A 39 3.34 -51.02 23.31
C HIS A 39 3.33 -49.55 23.79
N ALA A 40 2.61 -48.75 23.01
CA ALA A 40 2.30 -47.34 23.29
C ALA A 40 1.04 -47.17 24.16
N SER A 41 0.93 -46.03 24.83
CA SER A 41 -0.33 -45.47 25.32
C SER A 41 -0.29 -43.93 25.27
N GLU A 42 -1.45 -43.29 25.29
CA GLU A 42 -1.62 -41.89 24.88
C GLU A 42 -1.09 -40.87 25.92
N ALA A 43 -0.17 -40.00 25.51
CA ALA A 43 0.23 -38.84 26.30
C ALA A 43 -0.85 -37.74 26.24
N LYS A 44 -1.87 -37.85 27.11
CA LYS A 44 -2.94 -36.86 27.26
C LYS A 44 -2.40 -35.50 27.71
N SER A 45 -3.09 -34.43 27.30
CA SER A 45 -2.68 -33.05 27.53
C SER A 45 -2.48 -32.71 29.02
N GLY A 46 -1.29 -32.19 29.34
CA GLY A 46 -0.95 -31.76 30.69
C GLY A 46 -1.80 -30.57 31.14
N ARG A 47 -2.79 -30.82 32.01
CA ARG A 47 -3.51 -29.75 32.73
C ARG A 47 -2.60 -29.18 33.80
N CYS A 48 -2.16 -27.93 33.65
CA CYS A 48 -1.52 -27.20 34.74
C CYS A 48 -2.52 -26.96 35.87
N SER A 49 -2.33 -27.60 37.02
CA SER A 49 -2.96 -27.20 38.27
C SER A 49 -2.21 -26.01 38.87
N TYR A 50 -2.93 -25.05 39.45
CA TYR A 50 -2.35 -23.88 40.09
C TYR A 50 -2.74 -23.86 41.57
N THR A 51 -1.76 -24.03 42.45
CA THR A 51 -1.98 -24.07 43.90
C THR A 51 -1.71 -22.69 44.50
N PHE A 52 -2.75 -22.02 44.98
CA PHE A 52 -2.59 -20.77 45.72
C PHE A 52 -2.01 -21.04 47.12
N ILE A 53 -0.70 -20.82 47.27
CA ILE A 53 -0.06 -20.79 48.59
C ILE A 53 -0.43 -19.48 49.27
N VAL A 54 -1.52 -19.49 50.03
CA VAL A 54 -1.88 -18.37 50.93
C VAL A 54 -0.83 -18.31 52.04
N PRO A 55 -0.11 -17.18 52.22
CA PRO A 55 0.83 -17.05 53.33
C PRO A 55 0.08 -17.11 54.66
N GLN A 56 0.43 -18.06 55.53
CA GLN A 56 -0.05 -18.04 56.90
C GLN A 56 0.54 -16.82 57.62
N GLN A 57 -0.26 -15.76 57.76
CA GLN A 57 0.05 -14.64 58.63
C GLN A 57 0.06 -15.14 60.09
N LYS A 58 1.24 -15.57 60.56
CA LYS A 58 1.47 -15.86 61.98
C LYS A 58 1.36 -14.55 62.75
N LEU A 59 0.20 -14.32 63.38
CA LEU A 59 -0.06 -13.21 64.30
C LEU A 59 0.97 -13.24 65.44
N LYS A 60 2.02 -12.42 65.30
CA LYS A 60 3.01 -12.17 66.36
C LYS A 60 2.55 -11.00 67.22
N GLY A 61 1.54 -11.26 68.05
CA GLY A 61 1.04 -10.36 69.09
C GLY A 61 0.44 -11.19 70.22
N ALA A 62 0.46 -10.67 71.45
CA ALA A 62 -0.17 -11.34 72.57
C ALA A 62 -1.70 -11.32 72.37
N LEU A 63 -2.32 -12.49 72.27
CA LEU A 63 -3.78 -12.60 72.20
C LEU A 63 -4.36 -12.45 73.61
N CYS A 64 -4.57 -11.21 74.04
CA CYS A 64 -5.15 -10.88 75.35
C CYS A 64 -6.63 -11.27 75.39
N VAL A 65 -6.92 -12.55 75.66
CA VAL A 65 -8.26 -13.03 75.96
C VAL A 65 -8.62 -12.61 77.39
N SER A 66 -9.24 -11.43 77.52
CA SER A 66 -9.86 -10.99 78.77
C SER A 66 -11.11 -11.82 79.04
N THR A 67 -11.00 -12.84 79.90
CA THR A 67 -12.11 -13.69 80.36
C THR A 67 -13.05 -12.97 81.36
N ALA A 68 -13.39 -11.71 81.07
CA ALA A 68 -14.36 -10.88 81.76
C ALA A 68 -14.60 -9.60 80.94
N GLN A 69 -15.45 -9.65 79.91
CA GLN A 69 -16.03 -8.44 79.33
C GLN A 69 -17.41 -8.76 78.76
N GLU A 70 -18.42 -8.00 79.17
CA GLU A 70 -19.74 -8.06 78.56
C GLU A 70 -19.58 -7.61 77.10
N THR A 71 -19.92 -8.48 76.14
CA THR A 71 -19.91 -8.07 74.74
C THR A 71 -21.01 -7.04 74.54
N ASN A 72 -20.63 -5.81 74.19
CA ASN A 72 -21.56 -4.71 73.96
C ASN A 72 -22.58 -5.14 72.90
N ARG A 73 -23.79 -5.51 73.36
CA ARG A 73 -24.87 -6.02 72.49
C ARG A 73 -25.25 -5.00 71.41
N SER A 74 -25.05 -3.71 71.70
CA SER A 74 -25.13 -2.58 70.77
C SER A 74 -24.15 -2.72 69.60
N GLU A 75 -22.85 -2.89 69.86
CA GLU A 75 -21.80 -3.03 68.84
C GLU A 75 -21.96 -4.33 68.03
N ALA A 76 -22.27 -5.43 68.71
CA ALA A 76 -22.56 -6.70 68.07
C ALA A 76 -23.84 -6.66 67.21
N ALA A 77 -24.80 -5.77 67.53
CA ALA A 77 -25.98 -5.52 66.71
C ALA A 77 -25.67 -4.58 65.53
N SER A 78 -24.94 -3.49 65.74
CA SER A 78 -24.61 -2.54 64.66
C SER A 78 -23.75 -3.19 63.57
N LEU A 79 -22.80 -4.05 63.95
CA LEU A 79 -22.01 -4.82 62.99
C LEU A 79 -22.85 -5.84 62.20
N ARG A 80 -23.93 -6.39 62.78
CA ARG A 80 -24.88 -7.27 62.07
C ARG A 80 -25.77 -6.50 61.10
N VAL A 81 -26.21 -5.30 61.46
CA VAL A 81 -26.98 -4.41 60.58
C VAL A 81 -26.13 -3.96 59.39
N GLU A 82 -24.87 -3.57 59.64
CA GLU A 82 -23.95 -3.18 58.56
C GLU A 82 -23.58 -4.37 57.66
N LEU A 83 -23.35 -5.56 58.22
CA LEU A 83 -23.14 -6.77 57.42
C LEU A 83 -24.35 -7.12 56.55
N ALA A 84 -25.57 -7.00 57.07
CA ALA A 84 -26.80 -7.21 56.29
C ALA A 84 -26.91 -6.20 55.13
N ARG A 85 -26.62 -4.92 55.40
CA ARG A 85 -26.58 -3.85 54.39
C ARG A 85 -25.53 -4.10 53.29
N GLN A 86 -24.37 -4.64 53.66
CA GLN A 86 -23.32 -4.99 52.70
C GLN A 86 -23.68 -6.21 51.86
N LEU A 87 -24.39 -7.20 52.41
CA LEU A 87 -24.92 -8.34 51.65
C LEU A 87 -25.99 -7.91 50.64
N GLU A 88 -26.96 -7.08 51.06
CA GLU A 88 -27.96 -6.48 50.16
C GLU A 88 -27.29 -5.70 49.01
N HIS A 89 -26.26 -4.90 49.33
CA HIS A 89 -25.53 -4.16 48.31
C HIS A 89 -24.78 -5.09 47.32
N LEU A 90 -24.17 -6.17 47.80
CA LEU A 90 -23.52 -7.18 46.94
C LEU A 90 -24.53 -7.90 46.02
N GLU A 91 -25.74 -8.17 46.49
CA GLU A 91 -26.81 -8.73 45.65
C GLU A 91 -27.28 -7.74 44.57
N THR A 92 -27.46 -6.46 44.91
CA THR A 92 -27.82 -5.42 43.90
C THR A 92 -26.73 -5.25 42.83
N LEU A 93 -25.44 -5.23 43.23
CA LEU A 93 -24.30 -5.17 42.31
C LEU A 93 -24.23 -6.41 41.42
N ARG A 94 -24.48 -7.60 41.96
CA ARG A 94 -24.52 -8.84 41.18
C ARG A 94 -25.64 -8.82 40.13
N ALA A 95 -26.83 -8.38 40.51
CA ALA A 95 -27.97 -8.23 39.60
C ALA A 95 -27.80 -7.09 38.56
N GLN A 96 -26.84 -6.19 38.75
CA GLN A 96 -26.37 -5.29 37.69
C GLN A 96 -25.34 -5.99 36.78
N LEU A 97 -24.33 -6.63 37.36
CA LEU A 97 -23.26 -7.32 36.62
C LEU A 97 -23.78 -8.43 35.69
N GLU A 98 -24.83 -9.15 36.09
CA GLU A 98 -25.47 -10.18 35.26
C GLU A 98 -26.24 -9.58 34.06
N ARG A 99 -26.78 -8.36 34.18
CA ARG A 99 -27.41 -7.61 33.07
C ARG A 99 -26.39 -6.93 32.14
N GLU A 100 -25.33 -6.36 32.69
CA GLU A 100 -24.20 -5.88 31.87
C GLU A 100 -23.51 -7.05 31.15
N GLY A 101 -23.47 -8.23 31.77
CA GLY A 101 -22.95 -9.47 31.19
C GLY A 101 -23.73 -9.94 29.97
N SER A 102 -25.08 -9.92 30.01
CA SER A 102 -25.89 -10.29 28.85
C SER A 102 -25.76 -9.28 27.71
N GLN A 103 -25.82 -7.98 28.00
CA GLN A 103 -25.59 -6.92 27.01
C GLN A 103 -24.18 -7.01 26.38
N ALA A 104 -23.15 -7.31 27.18
CA ALA A 104 -21.79 -7.51 26.69
C ALA A 104 -21.63 -8.77 25.81
N MET A 105 -22.49 -9.78 25.96
CA MET A 105 -22.55 -10.94 25.07
C MET A 105 -23.29 -10.63 23.76
N GLU A 106 -24.39 -9.88 23.82
CA GLU A 106 -25.13 -9.42 22.65
C GLU A 106 -24.26 -8.50 21.76
N VAL A 107 -23.56 -7.53 22.37
CA VAL A 107 -22.59 -6.67 21.65
C VAL A 107 -21.43 -7.47 21.05
N ARG A 108 -21.03 -8.62 21.64
CA ARG A 108 -20.04 -9.52 20.99
C ARG A 108 -20.63 -10.23 19.78
N ALA A 109 -21.86 -10.73 19.87
CA ALA A 109 -22.54 -11.39 18.76
C ALA A 109 -22.70 -10.44 17.55
N LEU A 110 -23.20 -9.22 17.80
CA LEU A 110 -23.32 -8.17 16.78
C LEU A 110 -21.97 -7.77 16.17
N ARG A 111 -20.88 -7.75 16.95
CA ARG A 111 -19.52 -7.54 16.42
C ARG A 111 -19.04 -8.70 15.56
N THR A 112 -19.32 -9.95 15.92
CA THR A 112 -18.95 -11.10 15.07
C THR A 112 -19.74 -11.14 13.76
N GLU A 113 -21.02 -10.75 13.77
CA GLU A 113 -21.85 -10.63 12.58
C GLU A 113 -21.39 -9.46 11.69
N SER A 114 -21.18 -8.27 12.27
CA SER A 114 -20.62 -7.11 11.57
C SER A 114 -19.27 -7.42 10.92
N ASN A 115 -18.38 -8.12 11.62
CA ASN A 115 -17.10 -8.57 11.04
C ASN A 115 -17.31 -9.56 9.88
N SER A 116 -18.28 -10.48 9.97
CA SER A 116 -18.62 -11.40 8.88
C SER A 116 -19.19 -10.69 7.66
N LEU A 117 -20.06 -9.69 7.87
CA LEU A 117 -20.59 -8.83 6.80
C LEU A 117 -19.47 -8.02 6.14
N ASN A 118 -18.55 -7.45 6.93
CA ASN A 118 -17.40 -6.69 6.43
C ASN A 118 -16.43 -7.56 5.62
N THR A 119 -16.15 -8.80 6.01
CA THR A 119 -15.32 -9.70 5.18
C THR A 119 -16.03 -10.08 3.89
N ARG A 120 -17.34 -10.27 3.90
CA ARG A 120 -18.14 -10.55 2.69
C ARG A 120 -18.21 -9.33 1.75
N ILE A 121 -18.33 -8.11 2.28
CA ILE A 121 -18.23 -6.86 1.51
C ILE A 121 -16.84 -6.75 0.87
N THR A 122 -15.78 -7.01 1.63
CA THR A 122 -14.39 -6.99 1.11
C THR A 122 -14.18 -8.00 -0.01
N GLN A 123 -14.74 -9.22 0.11
CA GLN A 123 -14.72 -10.24 -0.94
C GLN A 123 -15.46 -9.79 -2.21
N LEU A 124 -16.67 -9.23 -2.08
CA LEU A 124 -17.44 -8.69 -3.20
C LEU A 124 -16.71 -7.52 -3.88
N TYR A 125 -16.06 -6.66 -3.10
CA TYR A 125 -15.27 -5.54 -3.63
C TYR A 125 -14.03 -6.02 -4.40
N ALA A 126 -13.36 -7.07 -3.92
CA ALA A 126 -12.24 -7.70 -4.61
C ALA A 126 -12.67 -8.40 -5.92
N GLN A 127 -13.84 -9.08 -5.92
CA GLN A 127 -14.43 -9.67 -7.12
C GLN A 127 -14.79 -8.60 -8.16
N LEU A 128 -15.48 -7.54 -7.75
CA LEU A 128 -15.83 -6.41 -8.62
C LEU A 128 -14.57 -5.72 -9.18
N LEU A 129 -13.53 -5.56 -8.37
CA LEU A 129 -12.25 -4.98 -8.82
C LEU A 129 -11.57 -5.86 -9.87
N HIS A 130 -11.58 -7.19 -9.71
CA HIS A 130 -11.10 -8.11 -10.75
C HIS A 130 -11.93 -8.03 -12.04
N GLU A 131 -13.27 -8.00 -11.96
CA GLU A 131 -14.15 -7.90 -13.12
C GLU A 131 -13.96 -6.56 -13.88
N VAL A 132 -13.74 -5.46 -13.15
CA VAL A 132 -13.45 -4.14 -13.73
C VAL A 132 -12.06 -4.09 -14.39
N ILE A 133 -11.05 -4.77 -13.84
CA ILE A 133 -9.72 -4.87 -14.45
C ILE A 133 -9.77 -5.73 -15.71
N ASP A 134 -10.36 -6.93 -15.65
CA ASP A 134 -10.48 -7.85 -16.79
C ASP A 134 -11.24 -7.19 -17.96
N LYS A 135 -12.40 -6.55 -17.70
CA LYS A 135 -13.13 -5.78 -18.73
C LYS A 135 -12.33 -4.62 -19.31
N LYS A 136 -11.47 -3.96 -18.51
CA LYS A 136 -10.61 -2.87 -18.99
C LYS A 136 -9.50 -3.39 -19.91
N ASP A 137 -8.91 -4.52 -19.58
CA ASP A 137 -7.83 -5.13 -20.37
C ASP A 137 -8.38 -5.77 -21.66
N GLN A 138 -9.59 -6.33 -21.62
CA GLN A 138 -10.35 -6.72 -22.82
C GLN A 138 -10.61 -5.54 -23.78
N VAL A 139 -11.01 -4.37 -23.25
CA VAL A 139 -11.19 -3.14 -24.06
C VAL A 139 -9.86 -2.61 -24.62
N LEU A 140 -8.73 -2.84 -23.92
CA LEU A 140 -7.40 -2.48 -24.41
C LEU A 140 -6.97 -3.36 -25.59
N GLU A 141 -7.14 -4.68 -25.47
CA GLU A 141 -6.82 -5.62 -26.55
C GLU A 141 -7.81 -5.51 -27.73
N GLN A 142 -9.09 -5.17 -27.51
CA GLN A 142 -10.00 -4.82 -28.61
C GLN A 142 -9.43 -3.66 -29.44
N LYS A 143 -9.02 -2.55 -28.81
CA LYS A 143 -8.43 -1.40 -29.51
C LYS A 143 -7.13 -1.75 -30.23
N ARG A 144 -6.34 -2.68 -29.68
CA ARG A 144 -5.14 -3.21 -30.34
C ARG A 144 -5.49 -3.96 -31.62
N VAL A 145 -6.50 -4.83 -31.58
CA VAL A 145 -7.00 -5.58 -32.75
C VAL A 145 -7.60 -4.64 -33.79
N GLU A 146 -8.38 -3.64 -33.38
CA GLU A 146 -8.92 -2.58 -34.27
C GLU A 146 -7.78 -1.81 -34.98
N SER A 147 -6.72 -1.43 -34.26
CA SER A 147 -5.56 -0.76 -34.86
C SER A 147 -4.77 -1.65 -35.82
N LEU A 148 -4.69 -2.96 -35.56
CA LEU A 148 -4.05 -3.93 -36.46
C LEU A 148 -4.89 -4.15 -37.72
N LEU A 149 -6.21 -4.26 -37.58
CA LEU A 149 -7.16 -4.39 -38.69
C LEU A 149 -7.15 -3.15 -39.59
N LEU A 150 -7.11 -1.94 -39.01
CA LEU A 150 -7.00 -0.70 -39.75
C LEU A 150 -5.70 -0.66 -40.58
N ASN A 151 -4.56 -0.99 -39.96
CA ASN A 151 -3.27 -1.04 -40.65
C ASN A 151 -3.29 -2.05 -41.82
N ALA A 152 -3.74 -3.29 -41.57
CA ALA A 152 -3.87 -4.32 -42.60
C ALA A 152 -4.82 -3.90 -43.74
N THR A 153 -5.90 -3.19 -43.43
CA THR A 153 -6.85 -2.65 -44.42
C THR A 153 -6.17 -1.57 -45.28
N THR A 154 -5.41 -0.65 -44.68
CA THR A 154 -4.65 0.36 -45.45
C THR A 154 -3.58 -0.24 -46.35
N GLN A 155 -2.88 -1.30 -45.90
CA GLN A 155 -1.92 -2.03 -46.73
C GLN A 155 -2.62 -2.75 -47.90
N ALA A 156 -3.76 -3.40 -47.66
CA ALA A 156 -4.55 -4.05 -48.72
C ALA A 156 -5.06 -3.06 -49.77
N LEU A 157 -5.50 -1.86 -49.35
CA LEU A 157 -5.88 -0.78 -50.25
C LEU A 157 -4.70 -0.27 -51.09
N GLN A 158 -3.52 -0.12 -50.48
CA GLN A 158 -2.29 0.30 -51.18
C GLN A 158 -1.82 -0.75 -52.20
N VAL A 159 -1.89 -2.04 -51.86
CA VAL A 159 -1.62 -3.14 -52.82
C VAL A 159 -2.64 -3.11 -53.97
N SER A 160 -3.92 -2.86 -53.70
CA SER A 160 -4.96 -2.73 -54.73
C SER A 160 -4.73 -1.54 -55.67
N SER A 161 -4.31 -0.37 -55.16
CA SER A 161 -3.96 0.77 -56.02
C SER A 161 -2.74 0.48 -56.90
N ASN A 162 -1.70 -0.16 -56.33
CA ASN A 162 -0.50 -0.52 -57.06
C ASN A 162 -0.80 -1.54 -58.17
N PHE A 163 -1.70 -2.50 -57.92
CA PHE A 163 -2.15 -3.47 -58.93
C PHE A 163 -2.86 -2.78 -60.10
N ARG A 164 -3.79 -1.84 -59.83
CA ARG A 164 -4.48 -1.05 -60.87
C ARG A 164 -3.53 -0.19 -61.70
N GLU A 165 -2.44 0.30 -61.10
CA GLU A 165 -1.41 1.02 -61.86
C GLU A 165 -0.58 0.07 -62.75
N LEU A 166 -0.29 -1.13 -62.26
CA LEU A 166 0.40 -2.17 -63.03
C LEU A 166 -0.44 -2.67 -64.21
N GLU A 167 -1.75 -2.88 -64.03
CA GLU A 167 -2.71 -3.17 -65.11
C GLU A 167 -2.68 -2.11 -66.22
N LYS A 168 -2.70 -0.82 -65.84
CA LYS A 168 -2.60 0.29 -66.81
C LYS A 168 -1.28 0.27 -67.59
N LYS A 169 -0.15 0.02 -66.90
CA LYS A 169 1.17 -0.09 -67.55
C LYS A 169 1.23 -1.29 -68.50
N TYR A 170 0.65 -2.42 -68.12
CA TYR A 170 0.57 -3.61 -68.97
C TYR A 170 -0.30 -3.36 -70.21
N GLY A 171 -1.47 -2.72 -70.06
CA GLY A 171 -2.32 -2.33 -71.19
C GLY A 171 -1.63 -1.37 -72.16
N ALA A 172 -0.87 -0.39 -71.66
CA ALA A 172 -0.06 0.51 -72.48
C ALA A 172 1.04 -0.24 -73.25
N LEU A 173 1.72 -1.21 -72.61
CA LEU A 173 2.71 -2.07 -73.26
C LEU A 173 2.06 -2.96 -74.34
N THR A 174 0.88 -3.53 -74.09
CA THR A 174 0.11 -4.28 -75.10
C THR A 174 -0.27 -3.42 -76.30
N SER A 175 -0.65 -2.16 -76.07
CA SER A 175 -0.88 -1.18 -77.15
C SER A 175 0.38 -0.86 -77.95
N MET A 176 1.55 -0.78 -77.30
CA MET A 176 2.83 -0.56 -77.98
C MET A 176 3.21 -1.77 -78.85
N ILE A 177 3.12 -2.98 -78.32
CA ILE A 177 3.42 -4.23 -79.05
C ILE A 177 2.48 -4.40 -80.26
N THR A 178 1.18 -4.15 -80.10
CA THR A 178 0.25 -4.21 -81.23
C THR A 178 0.53 -3.14 -82.29
N SER A 179 0.95 -1.93 -81.90
CA SER A 179 1.41 -0.91 -82.85
C SER A 179 2.71 -1.30 -83.57
N GLN A 180 3.66 -1.94 -82.88
CA GLN A 180 4.90 -2.44 -83.48
C GLN A 180 4.62 -3.57 -84.48
N ASN A 181 3.76 -4.52 -84.13
CA ASN A 181 3.34 -5.60 -85.05
C ASN A 181 2.64 -5.05 -86.31
N GLN A 182 1.80 -4.02 -86.17
CA GLN A 182 1.20 -3.32 -87.32
C GLN A 182 2.21 -2.53 -88.17
N PHE A 183 3.38 -2.18 -87.63
CA PHE A 183 4.46 -1.51 -88.37
C PHE A 183 5.33 -2.54 -89.11
N ILE A 184 5.69 -3.64 -88.45
CA ILE A 184 6.41 -4.78 -89.04
C ILE A 184 5.62 -5.32 -90.26
N ALA A 185 4.33 -5.60 -90.10
CA ALA A 185 3.46 -6.07 -91.19
C ALA A 185 3.29 -5.07 -92.35
N ARG A 186 3.60 -3.78 -92.15
CA ARG A 186 3.67 -2.78 -93.23
C ARG A 186 5.01 -2.82 -93.95
N LEU A 187 6.13 -2.96 -93.23
CA LEU A 187 7.46 -3.13 -93.81
C LEU A 187 7.56 -4.43 -94.61
N GLU A 188 7.03 -5.55 -94.10
CA GLU A 188 7.00 -6.83 -94.81
C GLU A 188 6.28 -6.73 -96.16
N LYS A 189 5.16 -5.99 -96.23
CA LYS A 189 4.46 -5.71 -97.49
C LYS A 189 5.25 -4.81 -98.45
N GLN A 190 6.12 -3.93 -97.94
CA GLN A 190 7.01 -3.12 -98.78
C GLN A 190 8.20 -3.94 -99.31
N CYS A 191 8.72 -4.89 -98.52
CA CYS A 191 9.79 -5.80 -98.93
C CYS A 191 9.35 -6.92 -99.90
N GLN A 192 8.05 -7.12 -100.11
CA GLN A 192 7.51 -8.13 -101.05
C GLN A 192 7.46 -7.67 -102.53
N PHE A 193 7.99 -6.49 -102.87
CA PHE A 193 8.17 -6.09 -104.28
C PHE A 193 9.42 -6.75 -104.88
N PRO A 194 9.27 -7.61 -105.92
CA PRO A 194 10.42 -8.20 -106.59
C PRO A 194 11.10 -7.19 -107.53
N PHE A 195 12.39 -6.92 -107.32
CA PHE A 195 13.23 -6.19 -108.27
C PHE A 195 14.33 -7.10 -108.86
N PRO A 196 14.75 -6.91 -110.13
CA PRO A 196 15.63 -7.86 -110.81
C PRO A 196 17.11 -7.76 -110.42
N VAL A 197 17.86 -8.81 -110.76
CA VAL A 197 19.31 -8.96 -110.51
C VAL A 197 20.15 -8.02 -111.40
N ALA A 198 21.11 -7.30 -110.80
CA ALA A 198 22.33 -6.84 -111.50
C ALA A 198 23.48 -6.44 -110.55
N ALA A 199 24.71 -6.68 -111.04
CA ALA A 199 25.99 -6.04 -110.68
C ALA A 199 26.61 -6.21 -109.27
N SER A 200 27.92 -6.52 -109.28
CA SER A 200 28.84 -6.54 -108.15
C SER A 200 29.71 -5.27 -108.09
N ILE A 201 30.31 -4.97 -106.93
CA ILE A 201 31.52 -4.11 -106.74
C ILE A 201 32.10 -4.35 -105.32
N SER A 202 33.34 -3.91 -105.06
CA SER A 202 34.24 -4.41 -104.00
C SER A 202 34.39 -3.55 -102.71
N LEU A 203 35.00 -4.17 -101.68
CA LEU A 203 35.69 -3.55 -100.51
C LEU A 203 36.87 -2.62 -100.93
N PRO A 204 37.61 -1.93 -100.02
CA PRO A 204 37.55 -1.83 -98.53
C PRO A 204 37.37 -0.35 -98.04
N SER A 205 37.57 0.16 -96.79
CA SER A 205 38.49 -0.13 -95.67
C SER A 205 38.10 0.58 -94.34
N ARG A 206 38.66 0.13 -93.19
CA ARG A 206 39.17 0.84 -91.95
C ARG A 206 38.55 2.19 -91.49
N THR A 207 38.46 2.56 -90.19
CA THR A 207 39.19 2.15 -88.96
C THR A 207 38.39 2.49 -87.69
N CYS A 208 38.71 1.88 -86.54
CA CYS A 208 38.20 2.30 -85.21
C CYS A 208 39.18 3.23 -84.47
N LEU A 209 38.68 4.13 -83.61
CA LEU A 209 39.43 4.80 -82.54
C LEU A 209 38.52 5.09 -81.31
N ASP A 210 38.76 4.36 -80.23
CA ASP A 210 38.49 4.71 -78.82
C ASP A 210 39.74 5.46 -78.24
N PRO A 211 39.82 5.96 -76.97
CA PRO A 211 39.01 5.60 -75.79
C PRO A 211 38.66 6.70 -74.74
N CYS A 212 37.80 6.30 -73.77
CA CYS A 212 37.79 6.60 -72.33
C CYS A 212 37.84 8.04 -71.76
N LEU A 213 36.94 8.32 -70.79
CA LEU A 213 37.25 8.28 -69.34
C LEU A 213 35.98 8.31 -68.46
N ILE A 214 36.09 7.91 -67.19
CA ILE A 214 35.03 7.91 -66.14
C ILE A 214 35.56 8.69 -64.91
N PRO A 215 34.70 9.22 -64.02
CA PRO A 215 34.47 8.52 -62.74
C PRO A 215 33.03 8.62 -62.18
N LEU A 216 32.70 7.78 -61.19
CA LEU A 216 31.51 7.90 -60.32
C LEU A 216 31.86 8.64 -59.02
N GLU A 217 30.89 9.39 -58.46
CA GLU A 217 30.26 9.17 -57.12
C GLU A 217 29.49 10.43 -56.63
N GLY A 218 28.52 10.29 -55.71
CA GLY A 218 28.17 11.39 -54.77
C GLY A 218 26.72 11.93 -54.65
N LYS A 219 25.81 11.16 -54.03
CA LYS A 219 24.74 11.61 -53.08
C LYS A 219 23.63 12.63 -53.51
N LEU A 220 22.43 12.07 -53.73
CA LEU A 220 21.15 12.35 -53.02
C LEU A 220 20.57 13.79 -52.85
N ALA A 221 19.54 14.08 -53.67
CA ALA A 221 18.21 14.65 -53.30
C ALA A 221 18.08 16.09 -52.71
N PRO A 222 16.86 16.71 -52.71
CA PRO A 222 15.57 16.30 -53.29
C PRO A 222 15.06 17.24 -54.42
N ILE A 223 13.97 16.85 -55.11
CA ILE A 223 13.26 17.70 -56.09
C ILE A 223 11.85 18.00 -55.58
N SER A 224 11.45 19.27 -55.63
CA SER A 224 10.10 19.75 -55.32
C SER A 224 9.16 19.60 -56.53
N THR A 225 7.99 18.99 -56.33
CA THR A 225 6.92 18.95 -57.34
C THR A 225 6.01 20.18 -57.23
N ALA A 226 6.04 21.04 -58.26
CA ALA A 226 5.09 22.13 -58.40
C ALA A 226 3.79 21.65 -59.05
N PHE A 227 2.64 22.17 -58.59
CA PHE A 227 1.30 21.87 -59.12
C PHE A 227 0.73 23.09 -59.88
N GLN A 228 0.16 22.87 -61.05
CA GLN A 228 -0.75 23.79 -61.75
C GLN A 228 -2.09 23.03 -61.93
N SER A 229 -3.27 23.55 -61.53
CA SER A 229 -3.97 24.78 -61.98
C SER A 229 -4.39 24.64 -63.46
N THR A 230 -5.66 24.68 -63.91
CA THR A 230 -6.96 25.17 -63.35
C THR A 230 -8.06 24.06 -63.48
N CYS A 231 -9.41 24.21 -63.48
CA CYS A 231 -10.38 25.34 -63.50
C CYS A 231 -11.82 24.89 -63.05
N PHE A 232 -12.82 25.74 -63.33
CA PHE A 232 -14.30 25.55 -63.33
C PHE A 232 -15.09 25.71 -62.01
N ALA A 233 -16.39 26.04 -62.17
CA ALA A 233 -17.21 26.78 -61.20
C ALA A 233 -18.74 26.56 -61.38
N PHE A 234 -19.53 27.29 -60.58
CA PHE A 234 -21.00 27.54 -60.61
C PHE A 234 -22.00 26.60 -59.90
N VAL A 235 -22.84 27.25 -59.07
CA VAL A 235 -24.28 26.99 -58.79
C VAL A 235 -24.69 25.81 -57.89
N ASN A 236 -24.74 26.10 -56.58
CA ASN A 236 -25.98 26.26 -55.77
C ASN A 236 -27.21 25.33 -56.03
N TRP A 237 -27.69 24.64 -54.99
CA TRP A 237 -29.11 24.31 -54.77
C TRP A 237 -29.47 24.22 -53.27
N ASN A 238 -30.78 24.31 -52.97
CA ASN A 238 -31.34 24.74 -51.67
C ASN A 238 -31.89 23.58 -50.80
N PRO A 239 -31.68 23.54 -49.46
CA PRO A 239 -32.19 22.47 -48.57
C PRO A 239 -33.50 22.84 -47.83
N GLN A 240 -34.62 22.22 -48.23
CA GLN A 240 -35.96 22.28 -47.61
C GLN A 240 -36.73 20.99 -48.01
N ILE A 241 -37.67 20.39 -47.26
CA ILE A 241 -38.38 20.71 -45.99
C ILE A 241 -38.71 19.40 -45.24
N CYS A 242 -38.67 19.43 -43.90
CA CYS A 242 -39.54 18.75 -42.90
C CYS A 242 -38.80 18.73 -41.54
N GLY A 243 -39.45 18.87 -40.39
CA GLY A 243 -40.86 19.11 -40.07
C GLY A 243 -41.09 18.82 -38.58
N SER A 244 -41.71 19.75 -37.83
CA SER A 244 -41.97 19.59 -36.39
C SER A 244 -43.01 18.47 -36.12
N TRP A 245 -43.15 17.89 -34.93
CA TRP A 245 -43.43 18.55 -33.64
C TRP A 245 -43.18 17.66 -32.39
N HIS A 246 -43.28 18.33 -31.24
CA HIS A 246 -43.75 17.88 -29.90
C HIS A 246 -42.77 17.63 -28.74
N SER A 247 -43.12 18.32 -27.64
CA SER A 247 -42.87 18.04 -26.22
C SER A 247 -41.42 17.90 -25.75
N SER A 248 -40.87 19.04 -25.33
CA SER A 248 -39.90 19.11 -24.23
C SER A 248 -40.48 18.46 -22.96
N ILE A 249 -39.81 17.41 -22.46
CA ILE A 249 -39.96 16.96 -21.06
C ILE A 249 -38.61 17.23 -20.39
N GLU A 250 -38.55 18.28 -19.58
CA GLU A 250 -37.36 18.61 -18.79
C GLU A 250 -37.29 17.68 -17.58
N VAL A 251 -36.85 16.44 -17.81
CA VAL A 251 -36.51 15.51 -16.74
C VAL A 251 -35.24 16.03 -16.08
N GLN A 252 -35.39 16.70 -14.94
CA GLN A 252 -34.26 16.92 -14.04
C GLN A 252 -33.63 15.55 -13.73
N PRO A 253 -32.32 15.35 -13.96
CA PRO A 253 -31.68 14.10 -13.59
C PRO A 253 -31.82 13.93 -12.07
N PRO A 254 -32.12 12.71 -11.56
CA PRO A 254 -32.10 12.48 -10.12
C PRO A 254 -30.72 12.84 -9.59
N PHE A 255 -30.64 13.45 -8.40
CA PHE A 255 -29.41 13.98 -7.82
C PHE A 255 -28.26 12.98 -7.91
N VAL A 256 -27.41 13.18 -8.93
CA VAL A 256 -26.17 12.43 -9.05
C VAL A 256 -25.28 12.97 -7.95
N PHE A 257 -25.08 12.16 -6.90
CA PHE A 257 -23.89 12.28 -6.07
C PHE A 257 -22.69 12.02 -6.96
N ILE A 258 -22.22 13.09 -7.62
CA ILE A 258 -20.89 13.14 -8.19
C ILE A 258 -19.97 12.81 -7.02
N PRO A 259 -19.17 11.74 -7.06
CA PRO A 259 -18.13 11.55 -6.06
C PRO A 259 -17.19 12.74 -6.21
N VAL A 260 -17.24 13.66 -5.24
CA VAL A 260 -16.28 14.74 -5.14
C VAL A 260 -14.89 14.08 -5.04
N GLY A 261 -13.87 14.68 -5.65
CA GLY A 261 -12.56 14.05 -5.81
C GLY A 261 -12.45 13.11 -7.04
N PRO A 262 -11.40 12.26 -7.10
CA PRO A 262 -10.43 11.99 -6.04
C PRO A 262 -9.47 13.16 -5.78
N TRP A 263 -9.08 13.32 -4.51
CA TRP A 263 -8.22 14.42 -4.04
C TRP A 263 -6.76 13.98 -3.88
N ARG A 264 -5.78 14.90 -3.92
CA ARG A 264 -4.36 14.55 -3.69
C ARG A 264 -4.07 14.02 -2.28
N ASP A 265 -4.81 14.52 -1.28
CA ASP A 265 -4.72 14.24 0.15
C ASP A 265 -5.99 14.75 0.87
N CYS A 266 -6.11 14.49 2.18
CA CYS A 266 -7.24 14.96 2.99
C CYS A 266 -7.31 16.47 3.18
N GLN A 267 -6.15 17.18 3.11
CA GLN A 267 -6.13 18.63 3.11
C GLN A 267 -6.83 19.17 1.87
N HIS A 268 -6.56 18.62 0.68
CA HIS A 268 -7.24 19.00 -0.56
C HIS A 268 -8.74 18.72 -0.55
N ALA A 269 -9.18 17.66 0.14
CA ALA A 269 -10.59 17.45 0.40
C ALA A 269 -11.16 18.60 1.25
N MET A 270 -10.51 18.95 2.36
CA MET A 270 -10.92 20.06 3.23
C MET A 270 -10.92 21.42 2.48
N ASP A 271 -9.89 21.67 1.65
CA ASP A 271 -9.77 22.83 0.76
C ASP A 271 -10.96 22.91 -0.24
N SER A 272 -11.52 21.77 -0.62
CA SER A 272 -12.69 21.65 -1.52
C SER A 272 -14.04 21.79 -0.81
N GLY A 273 -14.06 22.01 0.51
CA GLY A 273 -15.28 22.10 1.33
C GLY A 273 -15.64 20.83 2.11
N GLU A 274 -14.85 19.76 2.02
CA GLU A 274 -15.14 18.49 2.70
C GLU A 274 -14.69 18.52 4.17
N THR A 275 -15.55 19.05 5.05
CA THR A 275 -15.24 19.25 6.47
C THR A 275 -15.69 18.10 7.39
N ILE A 276 -16.09 16.95 6.84
CA ILE A 276 -16.60 15.79 7.61
C ILE A 276 -15.50 14.72 7.68
N SER A 277 -15.21 14.21 8.87
CA SER A 277 -14.26 13.11 9.06
C SER A 277 -14.87 11.78 8.62
N GLY A 278 -14.15 11.00 7.81
CA GLY A 278 -14.66 9.76 7.21
C GLY A 278 -13.68 9.14 6.19
N ILE A 279 -14.13 8.17 5.40
CA ILE A 279 -13.32 7.56 4.32
C ILE A 279 -13.42 8.40 3.03
N TYR A 280 -12.27 8.80 2.51
CA TYR A 280 -12.14 9.59 1.28
C TYR A 280 -11.30 8.86 0.22
N LEU A 281 -11.62 9.08 -1.06
CA LEU A 281 -10.90 8.50 -2.21
C LEU A 281 -9.78 9.44 -2.67
N LEU A 282 -8.54 9.05 -2.47
CA LEU A 282 -7.36 9.86 -2.76
C LEU A 282 -6.62 9.36 -4.02
N ARG A 283 -5.95 10.30 -4.71
CA ARG A 283 -5.08 10.07 -5.86
C ARG A 283 -3.82 10.96 -5.73
N PRO A 284 -2.72 10.44 -5.14
CA PRO A 284 -1.48 11.19 -5.03
C PRO A 284 -0.93 11.61 -6.39
N GLN A 285 -0.36 12.80 -6.48
CA GLN A 285 0.28 13.31 -7.70
C GLN A 285 1.49 12.43 -8.07
N GLY A 286 1.67 12.20 -9.38
CA GLY A 286 2.66 11.25 -9.89
C GLY A 286 2.28 9.77 -9.74
N ALA A 287 1.26 9.41 -8.95
CA ALA A 287 0.77 8.05 -8.84
C ALA A 287 -0.42 7.78 -9.78
N ASN A 288 -0.30 6.74 -10.62
CA ASN A 288 -1.44 6.18 -11.37
C ASN A 288 -2.21 5.14 -10.54
N ARG A 289 -2.37 5.40 -9.23
CA ARG A 289 -3.11 4.57 -8.28
C ARG A 289 -4.09 5.44 -7.48
N LEU A 290 -5.29 4.92 -7.29
CA LEU A 290 -6.24 5.40 -6.29
C LEU A 290 -5.97 4.68 -4.97
N LEU A 291 -6.32 5.32 -3.85
CA LEU A 291 -6.28 4.73 -2.52
C LEU A 291 -7.42 5.30 -1.68
N GLN A 292 -7.91 4.55 -0.70
CA GLN A 292 -8.87 5.04 0.29
C GLN A 292 -8.14 5.26 1.62
N ALA A 293 -8.45 6.37 2.29
CA ALA A 293 -7.89 6.69 3.60
C ALA A 293 -8.96 7.35 4.48
N TRP A 294 -8.81 7.23 5.81
CA TRP A 294 -9.61 8.05 6.72
C TRP A 294 -9.04 9.46 6.78
N CYS A 295 -9.86 10.46 6.45
CA CYS A 295 -9.57 11.87 6.69
C CYS A 295 -10.12 12.27 8.05
N ASP A 296 -9.28 12.87 8.90
CA ASP A 296 -9.74 13.61 10.06
C ASP A 296 -9.77 15.11 9.72
N GLN A 297 -10.98 15.61 9.51
CA GLN A 297 -11.28 17.00 9.17
C GLN A 297 -11.63 17.84 10.43
N THR A 298 -11.64 17.22 11.60
CA THR A 298 -12.12 17.82 12.86
C THR A 298 -11.00 18.01 13.90
N SER A 299 -10.09 17.04 14.04
CA SER A 299 -8.97 17.12 14.98
C SER A 299 -7.93 18.13 14.49
N ALA A 300 -7.38 18.93 15.41
CA ALA A 300 -6.19 19.76 15.18
C ALA A 300 -6.19 20.52 13.84
N GLN A 301 -7.26 21.28 13.57
CA GLN A 301 -7.49 22.07 12.34
C GLN A 301 -7.70 21.24 11.05
N GLY A 302 -8.10 19.98 11.18
CA GLY A 302 -8.54 19.12 10.07
C GLY A 302 -7.47 18.84 9.00
N GLY A 303 -7.87 18.29 7.85
CA GLY A 303 -7.01 18.06 6.69
C GLY A 303 -5.99 16.94 6.88
N TRP A 304 -6.17 16.08 7.88
CA TRP A 304 -5.21 15.04 8.26
C TRP A 304 -5.54 13.71 7.58
N THR A 305 -4.61 13.21 6.76
CA THR A 305 -4.66 11.85 6.21
C THR A 305 -4.16 10.87 7.27
N VAL A 306 -5.03 10.04 7.83
CA VAL A 306 -4.62 9.03 8.82
C VAL A 306 -3.92 7.87 8.10
N ILE A 307 -2.71 7.52 8.56
CA ILE A 307 -1.85 6.48 7.95
C ILE A 307 -1.77 5.21 8.80
N GLN A 308 -2.06 5.32 10.11
CA GLN A 308 -2.12 4.21 11.05
C GLN A 308 -3.09 4.55 12.17
N ARG A 309 -3.89 3.58 12.64
CA ARG A 309 -4.74 3.75 13.83
C ARG A 309 -4.82 2.48 14.68
N ARG A 310 -4.70 2.63 16.00
CA ARG A 310 -4.92 1.61 17.05
C ARG A 310 -5.95 2.12 18.04
N GLN A 311 -6.84 1.26 18.56
CA GLN A 311 -7.90 1.65 19.48
C GLN A 311 -8.50 0.51 20.34
N ASP A 312 -8.42 -0.75 19.90
CA ASP A 312 -9.19 -1.86 20.46
C ASP A 312 -8.54 -3.26 20.30
N GLY A 313 -7.43 -3.38 19.58
CA GLY A 313 -6.74 -4.64 19.31
C GLY A 313 -7.48 -5.58 18.34
N SER A 314 -8.48 -5.09 17.60
CA SER A 314 -9.25 -5.90 16.63
C SER A 314 -8.43 -6.41 15.44
N VAL A 315 -7.32 -5.74 15.10
CA VAL A 315 -6.46 -6.11 13.98
C VAL A 315 -5.09 -6.57 14.48
N ASN A 316 -4.64 -7.73 13.99
CA ASN A 316 -3.26 -8.17 14.19
C ASN A 316 -2.30 -7.35 13.32
N PHE A 317 -1.25 -6.77 13.93
CA PHE A 317 -0.18 -6.03 13.26
C PHE A 317 1.13 -6.84 13.12
N PHE A 318 1.23 -8.05 13.66
CA PHE A 318 2.31 -8.99 13.34
C PHE A 318 2.06 -9.59 11.95
N ARG A 319 2.59 -8.91 10.93
CA ARG A 319 2.30 -9.11 9.49
C ARG A 319 3.58 -9.13 8.64
N THR A 320 3.46 -9.69 7.44
CA THR A 320 4.57 -9.78 6.48
C THR A 320 4.87 -8.47 5.76
N TRP A 321 6.00 -8.40 5.06
CA TRP A 321 6.39 -7.24 4.27
C TRP A 321 5.33 -6.82 3.27
N GLU A 322 4.81 -7.77 2.48
CA GLU A 322 3.86 -7.47 1.42
C GLU A 322 2.53 -6.94 1.99
N GLN A 323 2.13 -7.42 3.18
CA GLN A 323 0.99 -6.87 3.92
C GLN A 323 1.26 -5.44 4.41
N TYR A 324 2.45 -5.16 4.95
CA TYR A 324 2.85 -3.80 5.31
C TYR A 324 3.03 -2.87 4.10
N LYS A 325 3.37 -3.40 2.94
CA LYS A 325 3.49 -2.65 1.68
C LYS A 325 2.13 -2.26 1.12
N GLN A 326 1.20 -3.21 1.02
CA GLN A 326 -0.14 -3.01 0.46
C GLN A 326 -1.09 -2.28 1.41
N GLY A 327 -0.97 -2.49 2.73
CA GLY A 327 -1.92 -2.02 3.73
C GLY A 327 -2.83 -3.14 4.25
N PHE A 328 -3.38 -2.96 5.45
CA PHE A 328 -4.28 -3.94 6.09
C PHE A 328 -5.13 -3.31 7.20
N GLY A 329 -6.26 -3.95 7.53
CA GLY A 329 -7.17 -3.56 8.60
C GLY A 329 -8.49 -3.02 8.06
N ASN A 330 -9.14 -2.14 8.82
CA ASN A 330 -10.37 -1.44 8.42
C ASN A 330 -10.18 0.07 8.58
N LEU A 331 -10.49 0.85 7.54
CA LEU A 331 -10.41 2.32 7.55
C LEU A 331 -11.38 2.98 8.55
N ASP A 332 -12.41 2.27 9.01
CA ASP A 332 -13.31 2.68 10.10
C ASP A 332 -12.88 2.14 11.49
N GLY A 333 -11.84 1.29 11.54
CA GLY A 333 -11.34 0.62 12.76
C GLY A 333 -9.85 0.81 12.97
N GLU A 334 -9.14 -0.26 13.35
CA GLU A 334 -7.67 -0.29 13.31
C GLU A 334 -7.16 -0.59 11.90
N TYR A 335 -6.11 0.11 11.45
CA TYR A 335 -5.48 -0.18 10.16
C TYR A 335 -4.04 0.36 10.04
N TRP A 336 -3.37 -0.11 8.98
CA TRP A 336 -2.14 0.41 8.41
C TRP A 336 -2.38 0.72 6.92
N LEU A 337 -2.09 1.94 6.47
CA LEU A 337 -2.45 2.41 5.11
C LEU A 337 -1.64 1.74 3.98
N GLY A 338 -0.46 1.18 4.29
CA GLY A 338 0.45 0.59 3.31
C GLY A 338 1.65 1.49 2.98
N LEU A 339 2.86 0.93 3.02
CA LEU A 339 4.11 1.66 2.74
C LEU A 339 4.16 2.21 1.31
N GLU A 340 3.62 1.46 0.34
CA GLU A 340 3.55 1.92 -1.05
C GLU A 340 2.68 3.19 -1.15
N HIS A 341 1.48 3.16 -0.55
CA HIS A 341 0.58 4.31 -0.49
C HIS A 341 1.21 5.50 0.26
N LEU A 342 1.92 5.24 1.35
CA LEU A 342 2.61 6.24 2.15
C LEU A 342 3.78 6.91 1.41
N TYR A 343 4.54 6.16 0.61
CA TYR A 343 5.60 6.68 -0.26
C TYR A 343 5.03 7.63 -1.32
N TRP A 344 3.97 7.23 -2.04
CA TRP A 344 3.36 8.12 -3.05
C TRP A 344 2.72 9.36 -2.43
N LEU A 345 2.11 9.25 -1.23
CA LEU A 345 1.60 10.40 -0.49
C LEU A 345 2.72 11.35 -0.04
N THR A 346 3.83 10.84 0.51
CA THR A 346 4.92 11.70 1.03
C THR A 346 5.90 12.20 -0.03
N LYS A 347 5.82 11.69 -1.26
CA LYS A 347 6.65 12.12 -2.40
C LYS A 347 6.12 13.34 -3.15
N GLN A 348 4.81 13.58 -3.14
CA GLN A 348 4.19 14.65 -3.94
C GLN A 348 4.42 16.08 -3.39
N THR A 349 4.62 16.24 -2.09
CA THR A 349 4.94 17.52 -1.44
C THR A 349 5.52 17.26 -0.05
N HIS A 350 5.94 18.32 0.66
CA HIS A 350 6.41 18.24 2.04
C HIS A 350 5.23 17.99 3.00
N TYR A 351 5.31 16.95 3.83
CA TYR A 351 4.31 16.64 4.86
C TYR A 351 4.91 16.75 6.26
N LYS A 352 4.10 17.22 7.21
CA LYS A 352 4.34 16.99 8.64
C LYS A 352 3.62 15.73 9.11
N LEU A 353 4.21 15.03 10.08
CA LEU A 353 3.58 13.93 10.81
C LEU A 353 3.02 14.44 12.13
N ARG A 354 1.83 13.99 12.50
CA ARG A 354 1.29 14.04 13.86
C ARG A 354 1.01 12.63 14.36
N VAL A 355 1.46 12.33 15.56
CA VAL A 355 1.18 11.11 16.30
C VAL A 355 0.38 11.50 17.54
N ALA A 356 -0.89 11.12 17.60
CA ALA A 356 -1.76 11.33 18.75
C ALA A 356 -1.84 10.02 19.57
N LEU A 357 -1.69 10.13 20.89
CA LEU A 357 -1.62 9.01 21.83
C LEU A 357 -2.64 9.20 22.96
N GLU A 358 -3.39 8.16 23.31
CA GLU A 358 -4.31 8.13 24.46
C GLU A 358 -3.94 6.99 25.41
N ASP A 359 -3.81 7.29 26.70
CA ASP A 359 -3.57 6.28 27.73
C ASP A 359 -4.86 5.73 28.38
N TRP A 360 -4.72 4.72 29.24
CA TRP A 360 -5.87 4.06 29.89
C TRP A 360 -6.53 4.91 30.99
N GLN A 361 -5.90 6.01 31.39
CA GLN A 361 -6.44 7.03 32.29
C GLN A 361 -7.13 8.16 31.51
N GLY A 362 -7.14 8.10 30.17
CA GLY A 362 -7.74 9.10 29.30
C GLY A 362 -6.87 10.33 29.05
N ARG A 363 -5.59 10.32 29.47
CA ARG A 363 -4.66 11.42 29.15
C ARG A 363 -4.27 11.31 27.68
N GLN A 364 -4.41 12.42 26.97
CA GLN A 364 -4.05 12.54 25.56
C GLN A 364 -2.80 13.42 25.40
N VAL A 365 -1.83 12.93 24.63
CA VAL A 365 -0.58 13.62 24.30
C VAL A 365 -0.28 13.47 22.81
N TYR A 366 0.63 14.28 22.29
CA TYR A 366 1.05 14.21 20.90
C TYR A 366 2.55 14.43 20.70
N ALA A 367 3.02 13.88 19.59
CA ALA A 367 4.29 14.21 18.95
C ALA A 367 4.00 14.69 17.52
N GLU A 368 4.61 15.79 17.11
CA GLU A 368 4.62 16.27 15.73
C GLU A 368 6.06 16.36 15.23
N TYR A 369 6.23 16.13 13.93
CA TYR A 369 7.50 16.28 13.22
C TYR A 369 7.23 17.13 11.99
N ASP A 370 7.96 18.24 11.82
CA ASP A 370 7.71 19.24 10.76
C ASP A 370 7.89 18.68 9.34
N SER A 371 8.81 17.72 9.20
CA SER A 371 9.08 16.94 8.00
C SER A 371 8.89 15.44 8.29
N PHE A 372 8.16 14.76 7.41
CA PHE A 372 8.00 13.31 7.38
C PHE A 372 7.87 12.82 5.95
N TYR A 373 8.77 11.94 5.53
CA TYR A 373 8.65 11.18 4.30
C TYR A 373 9.34 9.82 4.41
N ILE A 374 9.10 8.96 3.42
CA ILE A 374 9.80 7.68 3.31
C ILE A 374 10.43 7.51 1.92
N GLU A 375 11.55 6.81 1.88
CA GLU A 375 12.24 6.43 0.65
C GLU A 375 11.45 5.35 -0.14
N PRO A 376 11.76 5.10 -1.42
CA PRO A 376 11.17 3.98 -2.17
C PRO A 376 11.53 2.59 -1.60
N GLU A 377 10.83 1.55 -2.05
CA GLU A 377 11.13 0.15 -1.69
C GLU A 377 12.59 -0.27 -1.99
N SER A 378 13.24 0.34 -2.99
CA SER A 378 14.66 0.09 -3.30
C SER A 378 15.61 0.52 -2.18
N ASP A 379 15.20 1.46 -1.31
CA ASP A 379 15.85 1.76 -0.04
C ASP A 379 14.94 1.41 1.16
N TRP A 380 14.21 0.30 1.03
CA TRP A 380 13.52 -0.39 2.12
C TRP A 380 12.53 0.49 2.91
N TYR A 381 11.88 1.44 2.22
CA TYR A 381 10.95 2.39 2.82
C TYR A 381 11.54 3.17 4.02
N ARG A 382 12.82 3.51 3.96
CA ARG A 382 13.55 4.18 5.03
C ARG A 382 12.86 5.47 5.49
N LEU A 383 12.74 5.63 6.80
CA LEU A 383 12.13 6.79 7.45
C LEU A 383 13.03 8.02 7.37
N ARG A 384 12.40 9.17 7.08
CA ARG A 384 12.99 10.50 7.14
C ARG A 384 12.10 11.39 8.02
N LEU A 385 12.69 11.97 9.05
CA LEU A 385 12.05 12.92 9.98
C LEU A 385 12.85 14.22 10.07
N GLY A 386 12.12 15.32 10.26
CA GLY A 386 12.66 16.62 10.66
C GLY A 386 12.63 16.81 12.18
N GLU A 387 12.38 18.05 12.61
CA GLU A 387 12.41 18.47 14.02
C GLU A 387 11.14 18.09 14.79
N TYR A 388 11.33 17.67 16.04
CA TYR A 388 10.26 17.29 16.97
C TYR A 388 9.63 18.50 17.67
N GLN A 389 8.29 18.51 17.77
CA GLN A 389 7.55 19.29 18.77
C GLN A 389 6.45 18.45 19.42
N GLY A 390 6.14 18.68 20.69
CA GLY A 390 5.01 18.00 21.34
C GLY A 390 5.08 17.94 22.86
N ASN A 391 4.19 17.14 23.44
CA ASN A 391 4.11 16.87 24.87
C ASN A 391 4.13 15.37 25.23
N ALA A 392 4.34 14.48 24.25
CA ALA A 392 4.54 13.04 24.46
C ALA A 392 6.00 12.64 24.78
N GLY A 393 6.94 13.60 24.72
CA GLY A 393 8.37 13.32 24.54
C GLY A 393 8.68 12.73 23.15
N ASP A 394 9.97 12.64 22.80
CA ASP A 394 10.41 12.10 21.52
C ASP A 394 10.82 10.63 21.65
N SER A 395 10.09 9.73 20.99
CA SER A 395 10.45 8.32 20.87
C SER A 395 10.49 7.85 19.40
N LEU A 396 10.60 8.77 18.44
CA LEU A 396 10.65 8.45 17.00
C LEU A 396 11.89 8.97 16.29
N SER A 397 12.54 10.05 16.73
CA SER A 397 13.78 10.53 16.08
C SER A 397 14.92 9.52 16.15
N TRP A 398 14.94 8.62 17.15
CA TRP A 398 15.88 7.49 17.21
C TRP A 398 15.67 6.45 16.10
N HIS A 399 14.48 6.46 15.48
CA HIS A 399 14.11 5.65 14.32
C HIS A 399 14.33 6.39 12.98
N ASN A 400 14.78 7.66 13.00
CA ASN A 400 15.10 8.41 11.79
C ASN A 400 16.28 7.74 11.03
N ASN A 401 16.28 7.82 9.70
CA ASN A 401 17.25 7.20 8.79
C ASN A 401 17.31 5.65 8.89
N LYS A 402 16.34 4.98 9.54
CA LYS A 402 16.24 3.51 9.60
C LYS A 402 15.33 2.95 8.51
N ALA A 403 15.68 1.79 7.97
CA ALA A 403 14.85 1.04 7.04
C ALA A 403 13.64 0.42 7.76
N PHE A 404 12.58 0.08 7.03
CA PHE A 404 11.49 -0.71 7.58
C PHE A 404 11.89 -2.18 7.72
N THR A 405 11.40 -2.85 8.76
CA THR A 405 11.65 -4.26 9.05
C THR A 405 10.34 -4.97 9.43
N THR A 406 10.15 -6.19 8.94
CA THR A 406 9.02 -7.09 9.23
C THR A 406 9.51 -8.48 9.60
N LEU A 407 8.61 -9.36 10.04
CA LEU A 407 8.95 -10.72 10.52
C LEU A 407 9.65 -11.61 9.47
N ASP A 408 9.49 -11.27 8.19
CA ASP A 408 9.97 -11.96 7.00
C ASP A 408 11.08 -11.21 6.24
N ARG A 409 11.31 -9.93 6.56
CA ARG A 409 12.35 -9.10 5.93
C ARG A 409 13.05 -8.25 6.98
N ASP A 410 14.28 -8.64 7.29
CA ASP A 410 15.16 -7.98 8.26
C ASP A 410 16.00 -6.89 7.58
N LYS A 411 15.92 -5.66 8.12
CA LYS A 411 16.76 -4.53 7.71
C LYS A 411 17.05 -3.55 8.86
N ASP A 412 16.96 -4.00 10.11
CA ASP A 412 17.24 -3.15 11.27
C ASP A 412 18.74 -3.14 11.64
N GLY A 413 19.09 -2.63 12.82
CA GLY A 413 20.48 -2.50 13.27
C GLY A 413 20.94 -3.59 14.25
N PHE A 414 20.04 -4.46 14.70
CA PHE A 414 20.33 -5.49 15.70
C PHE A 414 20.97 -6.73 15.06
N SER A 415 21.53 -7.63 15.87
CA SER A 415 22.15 -8.88 15.41
C SER A 415 21.13 -9.98 15.05
N GLY A 416 19.85 -9.61 14.90
CA GLY A 416 18.74 -10.46 14.51
C GLY A 416 17.42 -9.68 14.57
N ASN A 417 16.44 -10.12 13.80
CA ASN A 417 15.23 -9.36 13.47
C ASN A 417 14.42 -8.83 14.67
N CYS A 418 14.37 -7.50 14.86
CA CYS A 418 13.60 -6.86 15.93
C CYS A 418 12.08 -7.13 15.84
N ALA A 419 11.49 -7.31 14.65
CA ALA A 419 10.07 -7.64 14.52
C ALA A 419 9.72 -8.99 15.20
N HIS A 420 10.68 -9.92 15.32
CA HIS A 420 10.48 -11.18 16.07
C HIS A 420 10.33 -10.95 17.57
N PHE A 421 10.89 -9.85 18.11
CA PHE A 421 10.81 -9.48 19.52
C PHE A 421 9.69 -8.48 19.78
N GLN A 422 9.55 -7.42 18.98
CA GLN A 422 8.59 -6.32 19.13
C GLN A 422 7.21 -6.58 18.51
N LYS A 423 7.06 -7.64 17.69
CA LYS A 423 5.78 -8.13 17.13
C LYS A 423 5.00 -7.18 16.21
N GLY A 424 5.61 -6.09 15.75
CA GLY A 424 5.08 -5.23 14.68
C GLY A 424 6.02 -5.13 13.48
N GLY A 425 5.57 -4.55 12.38
CA GLY A 425 6.45 -4.00 11.34
C GLY A 425 6.75 -2.54 11.62
N TRP A 426 8.02 -2.14 11.61
CA TRP A 426 8.44 -0.79 12.01
C TRP A 426 9.82 -0.43 11.46
N TRP A 427 10.17 0.85 11.55
CA TRP A 427 11.53 1.35 11.29
C TRP A 427 12.46 1.08 12.49
N TYR A 428 12.68 -0.19 12.82
CA TYR A 428 13.46 -0.56 14.01
C TYR A 428 14.92 -0.13 13.91
N HIS A 429 15.54 0.07 15.07
CA HIS A 429 16.97 0.28 15.22
C HIS A 429 17.60 -0.86 16.03
N MET A 430 17.70 -0.74 17.36
CA MET A 430 18.29 -1.78 18.22
C MET A 430 17.57 -1.92 19.60
N CYS A 431 16.26 -2.04 19.71
CA CYS A 431 15.26 -2.25 18.66
C CYS A 431 14.27 -1.08 18.53
N ALA A 432 13.69 -0.58 19.63
CA ALA A 432 12.68 0.47 19.58
C ALA A 432 12.66 1.39 20.81
N HIS A 433 12.40 2.68 20.58
CA HIS A 433 11.90 3.62 21.59
C HIS A 433 10.37 3.81 21.45
N SER A 434 9.83 3.65 20.24
CA SER A 434 8.38 3.52 19.99
C SER A 434 8.07 2.26 19.18
N ASN A 435 6.92 1.65 19.45
CA ASN A 435 6.46 0.43 18.77
C ASN A 435 4.95 0.50 18.51
N LEU A 436 4.50 1.50 17.75
CA LEU A 436 3.07 1.78 17.58
C LEU A 436 2.33 0.65 16.83
N ASN A 437 3.07 -0.20 16.11
CA ASN A 437 2.59 -1.39 15.41
C ASN A 437 2.70 -2.69 16.25
N GLY A 438 3.02 -2.61 17.55
CA GLY A 438 3.12 -3.76 18.45
C GLY A 438 1.79 -4.43 18.86
N MET A 439 1.88 -5.33 19.82
CA MET A 439 0.75 -6.02 20.45
C MET A 439 -0.08 -5.06 21.31
N TRP A 440 -1.38 -4.94 21.02
CA TRP A 440 -2.27 -4.12 21.83
C TRP A 440 -2.66 -4.89 23.10
N TYR A 441 -2.33 -4.35 24.27
CA TYR A 441 -2.64 -4.97 25.57
C TYR A 441 -3.65 -4.12 26.32
N ARG A 442 -4.78 -4.76 26.68
CA ARG A 442 -5.86 -4.10 27.42
C ARG A 442 -5.40 -3.75 28.85
N GLY A 443 -5.59 -2.50 29.26
CA GLY A 443 -5.31 -2.03 30.63
C GLY A 443 -3.93 -1.41 30.85
N GLY A 444 -3.14 -1.18 29.80
CA GLY A 444 -1.88 -0.45 29.89
C GLY A 444 -0.73 -1.37 30.26
N HIS A 445 -0.48 -1.56 31.55
CA HIS A 445 0.63 -2.38 32.02
C HIS A 445 0.48 -3.85 31.60
N TYR A 446 1.51 -4.39 30.96
CA TYR A 446 1.58 -5.78 30.53
C TYR A 446 2.88 -6.44 30.99
N ARG A 447 2.93 -7.78 30.92
CA ARG A 447 4.13 -8.58 31.17
C ARG A 447 4.25 -9.63 30.07
N SER A 448 5.18 -9.40 29.15
CA SER A 448 5.63 -10.36 28.14
C SER A 448 7.12 -10.68 28.40
N ARG A 449 7.69 -11.62 27.65
CA ARG A 449 9.15 -11.89 27.67
C ARG A 449 9.94 -10.69 27.13
N TYR A 450 9.35 -9.93 26.23
CA TYR A 450 9.96 -8.79 25.56
C TYR A 450 9.08 -7.54 25.70
N GLN A 451 9.62 -6.38 25.36
CA GLN A 451 8.85 -5.16 25.23
C GLN A 451 8.23 -5.11 23.82
N ASP A 452 7.03 -5.67 23.70
CA ASP A 452 6.31 -5.97 22.45
C ASP A 452 4.95 -5.27 22.31
N GLY A 453 4.58 -4.42 23.27
CA GLY A 453 3.32 -3.67 23.27
C GLY A 453 3.28 -2.47 22.32
N VAL A 454 2.12 -1.80 22.24
CA VAL A 454 1.93 -0.51 21.55
C VAL A 454 2.43 0.62 22.46
N TYR A 455 3.73 0.84 22.53
CA TYR A 455 4.33 1.80 23.48
C TYR A 455 5.03 3.01 22.83
N TRP A 456 5.22 4.03 23.66
CA TRP A 456 6.02 5.23 23.41
C TRP A 456 6.86 5.49 24.67
N ALA A 457 8.18 5.32 24.60
CA ALA A 457 9.04 5.22 25.78
C ALA A 457 8.99 6.47 26.68
N GLU A 458 9.04 7.67 26.10
CA GLU A 458 9.06 8.92 26.87
C GLU A 458 7.73 9.24 27.59
N PHE A 459 6.62 8.57 27.24
CA PHE A 459 5.31 8.82 27.84
C PHE A 459 4.97 7.85 28.99
N HIS A 460 5.26 6.55 28.82
CA HIS A 460 4.98 5.51 29.84
C HIS A 460 6.02 4.37 29.90
N GLY A 461 7.11 4.45 29.14
CA GLY A 461 8.10 3.39 29.04
C GLY A 461 7.66 2.18 28.21
N GLY A 462 8.60 1.29 27.90
CA GLY A 462 8.39 0.09 27.06
C GLY A 462 7.58 -1.05 27.71
N SER A 463 6.77 -0.80 28.74
CA SER A 463 5.96 -1.84 29.42
C SER A 463 4.53 -1.37 29.74
N TYR A 464 4.05 -0.42 28.95
CA TYR A 464 2.68 0.08 28.94
C TYR A 464 2.20 0.15 27.49
N SER A 465 1.12 -0.57 27.17
CA SER A 465 0.50 -0.57 25.85
C SER A 465 -0.61 0.49 25.82
N LEU A 466 -0.46 1.49 24.96
CA LEU A 466 -1.36 2.64 24.85
C LEU A 466 -2.77 2.20 24.41
N LYS A 467 -3.78 2.94 24.87
CA LYS A 467 -5.19 2.62 24.63
C LYS A 467 -5.59 2.94 23.19
N ARG A 468 -5.26 4.16 22.73
CA ARG A 468 -5.41 4.57 21.33
C ARG A 468 -4.13 5.21 20.80
N VAL A 469 -3.93 5.07 19.50
CA VAL A 469 -2.86 5.70 18.72
C VAL A 469 -3.43 6.09 17.36
N ALA A 470 -3.09 7.27 16.87
CA ALA A 470 -3.30 7.63 15.46
C ALA A 470 -2.05 8.33 14.92
N MET A 471 -1.49 7.79 13.83
CA MET A 471 -0.48 8.49 13.03
C MET A 471 -1.17 9.11 11.82
N MET A 472 -0.92 10.38 11.56
CA MET A 472 -1.59 11.13 10.50
C MET A 472 -0.66 12.18 9.89
N ILE A 473 -0.80 12.43 8.58
CA ILE A 473 0.04 13.36 7.83
C ILE A 473 -0.80 14.49 7.21
N LYS A 474 -0.23 15.69 7.12
CA LYS A 474 -0.84 16.87 6.52
C LYS A 474 0.24 17.68 5.79
N PRO A 475 -0.04 18.29 4.61
CA PRO A 475 0.94 19.12 3.92
C PRO A 475 1.47 20.22 4.83
N ALA A 476 2.80 20.31 4.92
CA ALA A 476 3.49 21.36 5.65
C ALA A 476 3.82 22.48 4.66
N TYR A 477 2.85 23.37 4.45
CA TYR A 477 3.04 24.58 3.66
C TYR A 477 4.12 25.45 4.33
N VAL A 478 5.32 25.46 3.75
CA VAL A 478 6.35 26.44 4.08
C VAL A 478 5.78 27.81 3.73
N LEU A 479 5.51 28.63 4.74
CA LEU A 479 5.28 30.05 4.53
C LEU A 479 6.58 30.65 4.04
N ASN A 480 6.70 30.82 2.71
CA ASN A 480 7.70 31.69 2.12
C ASN A 480 7.39 33.13 2.55
N THR A 481 7.86 33.50 3.74
CA THR A 481 7.99 34.88 4.16
C THR A 481 9.03 35.54 3.26
N PHE A 482 8.57 36.07 2.13
CA PHE A 482 9.29 37.09 1.38
C PHE A 482 9.57 38.24 2.34
N GLN A 483 10.85 38.53 2.55
CA GLN A 483 11.38 39.53 3.48
C GLN A 483 12.39 40.41 2.74
#